data_AF-A0A0U3AJD1-F1
#
_entry.id   AF-A0A0U3AJD1-F1
#
_cell.length_a   1.000
_cell.length_b   1.000
_cell.length_c   1.000
_cell.angle_alpha   90.00
_cell.angle_beta   90.00
_cell.angle_gamma   90.00
#
_symmetry.space_group_name_H-M   'P 1'
#
loop_
_entity.id
_entity.type
_entity.pdbx_description
1 polymer ?
#
loop_
_entity_poly.entity_id
_entity_poly.type
_entity_poly.pdbx_seq_one_letter_code
_entity_poly.pdbx_strand_id
1 'polypeptide(L)'
;DLQGGTISSGISVRTTGGNGSIGPSLAVPWTTTNFGLISSETPGTELFLVDGSNNIFNNYGTLRALSGQLRAAARVNNFGSIEVLGGSFILGAGWTNSGSINLLGGSLSVGGSFTRASLGNFTHQNGGLLNVIGAYDNTGDSIAISASQPWGLGDGGSISGGAINSIDGTPLLESGNATLSNATLVADINITKGRLTLDNVPLTGRQVVVTGSLTTGTTGPSQLKIPWTGTLDNDTIILEGSGIANQVVPTGAGSLTLSPGTTIRNHNGPGQIGGASNGIRSQGHVSADGTAMIVLANALDNQGTFEAKNGGFLRVDVSTTDGWVNRAGGTISGTNVLNATLTGGTWNLNNGSFDMRRSTFAKNAASVSISGASSRFLALGPLNENAGYLNFDAGFDFSTAAALTNSGLLRIGDASDLSVTTSLLLSSGSELDLLLGGTGTEQFGQIQVTQGHFKQPFIKTHIILRGPQLLARV
;
A
#
# COMPACT_ATOMS: atom_id res chain seq x y z
N ASP A 1 -37.18 -23.94 -30.50
CA ASP A 1 -36.61 -23.50 -31.78
C ASP A 1 -37.16 -22.16 -32.22
N LEU A 2 -36.33 -21.13 -32.11
CA LEU A 2 -36.57 -19.83 -32.74
C LEU A 2 -36.14 -19.96 -34.21
N GLN A 3 -37.06 -20.32 -35.11
CA GLN A 3 -36.75 -20.24 -36.54
C GLN A 3 -36.48 -18.75 -36.89
N GLY A 4 -35.26 -18.45 -37.35
CA GLY A 4 -34.87 -17.10 -37.81
C GLY A 4 -34.32 -16.14 -36.74
N GLY A 5 -33.97 -16.61 -35.54
CA GLY A 5 -33.27 -15.77 -34.55
C GLY A 5 -34.07 -14.59 -33.99
N THR A 6 -35.40 -14.57 -34.16
CA THR A 6 -36.24 -13.45 -33.72
C THR A 6 -37.05 -13.80 -32.48
N ILE A 7 -36.97 -12.96 -31.44
CA ILE A 7 -37.84 -13.01 -30.26
C ILE A 7 -38.90 -11.92 -30.43
N SER A 8 -40.14 -12.32 -30.72
CA SER A 8 -41.23 -11.39 -31.00
C SER A 8 -41.66 -10.56 -29.78
N SER A 9 -42.33 -9.43 -30.05
CA SER A 9 -42.98 -8.63 -29.01
C SER A 9 -43.97 -9.49 -28.21
N GLY A 10 -44.01 -9.29 -26.89
CA GLY A 10 -44.86 -10.07 -25.98
C GLY A 10 -44.24 -11.37 -25.49
N ILE A 11 -43.12 -11.83 -26.09
CA ILE A 11 -42.35 -12.96 -25.57
C ILE A 11 -41.47 -12.50 -24.41
N SER A 12 -41.42 -13.30 -23.34
CA SER A 12 -40.49 -13.14 -22.22
C SER A 12 -39.57 -14.36 -22.11
N VAL A 13 -38.26 -14.14 -22.17
CA VAL A 13 -37.24 -15.14 -21.86
C VAL A 13 -36.67 -14.83 -20.48
N ARG A 14 -36.71 -15.81 -19.57
CA ARG A 14 -36.33 -15.61 -18.17
C ARG A 14 -35.53 -16.80 -17.65
N THR A 15 -34.55 -16.54 -16.78
CA THR A 15 -33.91 -17.59 -15.97
C THR A 15 -34.76 -17.86 -14.73
N THR A 16 -35.26 -19.08 -14.57
CA THR A 16 -35.96 -19.52 -13.34
C THR A 16 -35.17 -20.56 -12.53
N GLY A 17 -34.04 -21.03 -13.09
CA GLY A 17 -33.06 -21.91 -12.45
C GLY A 17 -31.99 -22.38 -13.45
N GLY A 18 -30.72 -22.33 -13.06
CA GLY A 18 -29.58 -22.73 -13.91
C GLY A 18 -29.18 -21.68 -14.97
N ASN A 19 -28.07 -21.94 -15.66
CA ASN A 19 -27.57 -21.09 -16.74
C ASN A 19 -28.37 -21.32 -18.04
N GLY A 20 -28.38 -20.31 -18.92
CA GLY A 20 -29.05 -20.38 -20.21
C GLY A 20 -28.26 -19.71 -21.33
N SER A 21 -28.63 -19.98 -22.57
CA SER A 21 -28.10 -19.29 -23.75
C SER A 21 -29.21 -18.96 -24.73
N ILE A 22 -29.06 -17.85 -25.46
CA ILE A 22 -29.94 -17.44 -26.55
C ILE A 22 -29.13 -17.46 -27.85
N GLY A 23 -29.63 -18.15 -28.87
CA GLY A 23 -28.98 -18.28 -30.17
C GLY A 23 -28.14 -19.56 -30.32
N PRO A 24 -27.63 -19.84 -31.53
CA PRO A 24 -26.87 -21.05 -31.80
C PRO A 24 -25.47 -20.99 -31.16
N SER A 25 -24.93 -22.15 -30.80
CA SER A 25 -23.54 -22.33 -30.33
C SER A 25 -22.54 -22.63 -31.47
N LEU A 26 -22.91 -22.33 -32.72
CA LEU A 26 -22.19 -22.78 -33.92
C LEU A 26 -21.36 -21.64 -34.55
N ALA A 27 -20.24 -22.01 -35.19
CA ALA A 27 -19.24 -21.11 -35.78
C ALA A 27 -19.68 -20.34 -37.04
N VAL A 28 -20.99 -20.19 -37.28
CA VAL A 28 -21.53 -19.45 -38.44
C VAL A 28 -22.07 -18.11 -37.93
N PRO A 29 -21.79 -16.97 -38.62
CA PRO A 29 -22.37 -15.69 -38.25
C PRO A 29 -23.89 -15.77 -38.12
N TRP A 30 -24.40 -15.34 -36.98
CA TRP A 30 -25.80 -15.37 -36.63
C TRP A 30 -26.28 -14.01 -36.16
N THR A 31 -27.50 -13.65 -36.53
CA THR A 31 -28.17 -12.44 -36.04
C THR A 31 -29.38 -12.84 -35.21
N THR A 32 -29.42 -12.40 -33.96
CA THR A 32 -30.59 -12.48 -33.11
C THR A 32 -31.23 -11.11 -32.98
N THR A 33 -32.55 -11.03 -33.14
CA THR A 33 -33.32 -9.79 -32.97
C THR A 33 -34.33 -9.95 -31.86
N ASN A 34 -34.24 -9.12 -30.83
CA ASN A 34 -35.16 -9.13 -29.69
C ASN A 34 -36.15 -7.96 -29.77
N PHE A 35 -37.44 -8.25 -29.84
CA PHE A 35 -38.55 -7.30 -29.64
C PHE A 35 -39.28 -7.51 -28.30
N GLY A 36 -38.94 -8.58 -27.57
CA GLY A 36 -39.56 -8.97 -26.30
C GLY A 36 -38.73 -8.58 -25.08
N LEU A 37 -39.01 -9.24 -23.95
CA LEU A 37 -38.24 -9.13 -22.71
C LEU A 37 -37.26 -10.30 -22.59
N ILE A 38 -36.01 -10.01 -22.30
CA ILE A 38 -35.02 -11.00 -21.85
C ILE A 38 -34.53 -10.57 -20.48
N SER A 39 -34.70 -11.43 -19.48
CA SER A 39 -34.49 -11.08 -18.07
C SER A 39 -33.68 -12.16 -17.34
N SER A 40 -32.58 -11.75 -16.70
CA SER A 40 -31.80 -12.61 -15.79
C SER A 40 -32.24 -12.37 -14.35
N GLU A 41 -33.05 -13.29 -13.82
CA GLU A 41 -33.83 -13.12 -12.58
C GLU A 41 -33.31 -13.95 -11.40
N THR A 42 -32.37 -14.88 -11.63
CA THR A 42 -31.89 -15.80 -10.57
C THR A 42 -30.44 -15.50 -10.18
N PRO A 43 -30.15 -15.22 -8.89
CA PRO A 43 -28.77 -15.05 -8.40
C PRO A 43 -27.86 -16.24 -8.75
N GLY A 44 -26.61 -15.96 -9.11
CA GLY A 44 -25.62 -16.99 -9.43
C GLY A 44 -25.83 -17.69 -10.78
N THR A 45 -26.86 -17.32 -11.54
CA THR A 45 -27.09 -17.84 -12.90
C THR A 45 -26.63 -16.85 -13.95
N GLU A 46 -26.25 -17.37 -15.11
CA GLU A 46 -25.84 -16.60 -16.28
C GLU A 46 -26.71 -16.93 -17.49
N LEU A 47 -27.19 -15.89 -18.16
CA LEU A 47 -27.85 -15.98 -19.46
C LEU A 47 -26.94 -15.37 -20.54
N PHE A 48 -26.38 -16.23 -21.38
CA PHE A 48 -25.52 -15.85 -22.49
C PHE A 48 -26.35 -15.37 -23.68
N LEU A 49 -26.12 -14.13 -24.10
CA LEU A 49 -26.70 -13.54 -25.30
C LEU A 49 -25.77 -13.81 -26.49
N VAL A 50 -26.07 -14.86 -27.26
CA VAL A 50 -25.39 -15.31 -28.49
C VAL A 50 -23.85 -15.35 -28.37
N ASP A 51 -23.29 -16.55 -28.37
CA ASP A 51 -21.84 -16.72 -28.24
C ASP A 51 -21.07 -16.28 -29.50
N GLY A 52 -19.85 -15.77 -29.36
CA GLY A 52 -18.95 -15.45 -30.48
C GLY A 52 -19.00 -14.01 -31.02
N SER A 53 -17.81 -13.42 -31.24
CA SER A 53 -17.64 -12.03 -31.69
C SER A 53 -18.12 -11.74 -33.11
N ASN A 54 -18.34 -12.77 -33.93
CA ASN A 54 -18.87 -12.64 -35.30
C ASN A 54 -20.41 -12.56 -35.34
N ASN A 55 -21.07 -12.69 -34.19
CA ASN A 55 -22.52 -12.67 -34.10
C ASN A 55 -23.06 -11.29 -33.75
N ILE A 56 -24.31 -11.03 -34.11
CA ILE A 56 -24.99 -9.76 -33.88
C ILE A 56 -26.25 -10.00 -33.05
N PHE A 57 -26.42 -9.18 -32.02
CA PHE A 57 -27.62 -9.12 -31.20
C PHE A 57 -28.26 -7.74 -31.32
N ASN A 58 -29.40 -7.66 -32.02
CA ASN A 58 -30.17 -6.42 -32.13
C ASN A 58 -31.25 -6.41 -31.05
N ASN A 59 -31.18 -5.48 -30.10
CA ASN A 59 -32.19 -5.30 -29.08
C ASN A 59 -33.13 -4.15 -29.43
N TYR A 60 -34.38 -4.45 -29.78
CA TYR A 60 -35.48 -3.48 -29.89
C TYR A 60 -36.43 -3.54 -28.68
N GLY A 61 -36.39 -4.63 -27.91
CA GLY A 61 -37.16 -4.81 -26.68
C GLY A 61 -36.37 -4.42 -25.43
N THR A 62 -36.50 -5.22 -24.37
CA THR A 62 -35.84 -5.00 -23.08
C THR A 62 -34.85 -6.13 -22.76
N LEU A 63 -33.62 -5.76 -22.44
CA LEU A 63 -32.65 -6.62 -21.75
C LEU A 63 -32.60 -6.21 -20.28
N ARG A 64 -32.82 -7.15 -19.36
CA ARG A 64 -32.89 -6.86 -17.92
C ARG A 64 -31.99 -7.77 -17.08
N ALA A 65 -31.05 -7.19 -16.34
CA ALA A 65 -30.29 -7.88 -15.30
C ALA A 65 -30.91 -7.56 -13.93
N LEU A 66 -31.84 -8.41 -13.47
CA LEU A 66 -32.57 -8.18 -12.22
C LEU A 66 -31.77 -8.66 -11.01
N SER A 67 -31.34 -9.92 -11.03
CA SER A 67 -30.55 -10.51 -9.93
C SER A 67 -29.47 -11.49 -10.41
N GLY A 68 -29.62 -12.03 -11.63
CA GLY A 68 -28.62 -12.88 -12.27
C GLY A 68 -27.67 -12.09 -13.18
N GLN A 69 -26.86 -12.81 -13.95
CA GLN A 69 -25.97 -12.23 -14.94
C GLN A 69 -26.57 -12.32 -16.36
N LEU A 70 -26.46 -11.23 -17.12
CA LEU A 70 -26.50 -11.22 -18.58
C LEU A 70 -25.06 -11.08 -19.10
N ARG A 71 -24.68 -11.88 -20.08
CA ARG A 71 -23.38 -11.72 -20.77
C ARG A 71 -23.59 -11.68 -22.27
N ALA A 72 -23.11 -10.63 -22.92
CA ALA A 72 -23.05 -10.56 -24.38
C ALA A 72 -21.63 -10.83 -24.88
N ALA A 73 -21.46 -11.92 -25.63
CA ALA A 73 -20.23 -12.21 -26.37
C ALA A 73 -20.32 -11.73 -27.83
N ALA A 74 -21.53 -11.70 -28.39
CA ALA A 74 -21.86 -11.07 -29.66
C ALA A 74 -21.77 -9.54 -29.63
N ARG A 75 -21.73 -8.92 -30.82
CA ARG A 75 -21.91 -7.48 -30.97
C ARG A 75 -23.34 -7.07 -30.63
N VAL A 76 -23.54 -6.17 -29.67
CA VAL A 76 -24.88 -5.71 -29.26
C VAL A 76 -25.24 -4.38 -29.90
N ASN A 77 -26.31 -4.32 -30.68
CA ASN A 77 -26.89 -3.06 -31.12
C ASN A 77 -28.16 -2.80 -30.32
N ASN A 78 -28.10 -1.84 -29.40
CA ASN A 78 -29.25 -1.47 -28.56
C ASN A 78 -30.07 -0.36 -29.22
N PHE A 79 -31.28 -0.69 -29.62
CA PHE A 79 -32.33 0.22 -30.09
C PHE A 79 -33.44 0.38 -29.04
N GLY A 80 -33.60 -0.59 -28.15
CA GLY A 80 -34.58 -0.61 -27.05
C GLY A 80 -33.98 -0.23 -25.69
N SER A 81 -34.34 -0.96 -24.64
CA SER A 81 -33.92 -0.70 -23.26
C SER A 81 -32.95 -1.75 -22.74
N ILE A 82 -31.88 -1.32 -22.08
CA ILE A 82 -31.04 -2.12 -21.20
C ILE A 82 -31.28 -1.65 -19.76
N GLU A 83 -31.63 -2.57 -18.87
CA GLU A 83 -31.96 -2.30 -17.45
C GLU A 83 -31.12 -3.19 -16.53
N VAL A 84 -30.25 -2.57 -15.72
CA VAL A 84 -29.49 -3.25 -14.67
C VAL A 84 -30.02 -2.77 -13.32
N LEU A 85 -30.70 -3.65 -12.59
CA LEU A 85 -31.46 -3.29 -11.39
C LEU A 85 -30.85 -3.85 -10.10
N GLY A 86 -30.13 -4.96 -10.20
CA GLY A 86 -29.53 -5.67 -9.06
C GLY A 86 -28.60 -6.81 -9.48
N GLY A 87 -28.78 -7.32 -10.70
CA GLY A 87 -27.92 -8.30 -11.33
C GLY A 87 -26.67 -7.69 -11.97
N SER A 88 -25.98 -8.49 -12.78
CA SER A 88 -24.82 -8.05 -13.56
C SER A 88 -25.10 -8.11 -15.05
N PHE A 89 -24.65 -7.12 -15.81
CA PHE A 89 -24.62 -7.20 -17.26
C PHE A 89 -23.21 -6.90 -17.77
N ILE A 90 -22.64 -7.85 -18.50
CA ILE A 90 -21.40 -7.68 -19.25
C ILE A 90 -21.73 -7.34 -20.71
N LEU A 91 -21.53 -6.07 -21.09
CA LEU A 91 -21.44 -5.63 -22.47
C LEU A 91 -20.00 -5.85 -22.96
N GLY A 92 -19.80 -6.85 -23.82
CA GLY A 92 -18.47 -7.24 -24.32
C GLY A 92 -17.79 -6.19 -25.22
N ALA A 93 -16.86 -6.63 -26.06
CA ALA A 93 -15.98 -5.73 -26.82
C ALA A 93 -16.68 -4.94 -27.94
N GLY A 94 -17.87 -5.34 -28.38
CA GLY A 94 -18.58 -4.70 -29.49
C GLY A 94 -20.02 -4.35 -29.13
N TRP A 95 -20.35 -3.07 -29.15
CA TRP A 95 -21.73 -2.61 -28.95
C TRP A 95 -21.98 -1.23 -29.55
N THR A 96 -23.25 -0.89 -29.74
CA THR A 96 -23.73 0.47 -30.03
C THR A 96 -25.00 0.73 -29.23
N ASN A 97 -25.24 1.98 -28.84
CA ASN A 97 -26.48 2.37 -28.20
C ASN A 97 -27.16 3.53 -28.95
N SER A 98 -28.39 3.30 -29.35
CA SER A 98 -29.34 4.30 -29.86
C SER A 98 -30.67 4.31 -29.06
N GLY A 99 -30.83 3.35 -28.15
CA GLY A 99 -31.90 3.31 -27.15
C GLY A 99 -31.42 3.83 -25.79
N SER A 100 -31.92 3.22 -24.70
CA SER A 100 -31.57 3.60 -23.32
C SER A 100 -30.75 2.54 -22.60
N ILE A 101 -29.81 2.98 -21.77
CA ILE A 101 -29.11 2.16 -20.77
C ILE A 101 -29.43 2.74 -19.39
N ASN A 102 -30.05 1.93 -18.53
CA ASN A 102 -30.44 2.30 -17.18
C ASN A 102 -29.73 1.41 -16.17
N LEU A 103 -28.68 1.95 -15.56
CA LEU A 103 -27.95 1.35 -14.44
C LEU A 103 -28.52 1.90 -13.13
N LEU A 104 -29.43 1.14 -12.53
CA LEU A 104 -30.25 1.52 -11.36
C LEU A 104 -29.97 0.63 -10.14
N GLY A 105 -28.89 -0.14 -10.17
CA GLY A 105 -28.44 -1.08 -9.16
C GLY A 105 -27.54 -2.13 -9.79
N GLY A 106 -27.02 -3.09 -9.01
CA GLY A 106 -26.18 -4.17 -9.55
C GLY A 106 -24.89 -3.66 -10.20
N SER A 107 -24.45 -4.30 -11.29
CA SER A 107 -23.24 -3.90 -12.03
C SER A 107 -23.39 -3.98 -13.55
N LEU A 108 -22.94 -2.93 -14.25
CA LEU A 108 -22.77 -2.93 -15.70
C LEU A 108 -21.27 -2.92 -16.01
N SER A 109 -20.76 -4.01 -16.58
CA SER A 109 -19.38 -4.08 -17.08
C SER A 109 -19.34 -3.74 -18.57
N VAL A 110 -18.59 -2.71 -18.95
CA VAL A 110 -18.54 -2.20 -20.33
C VAL A 110 -17.15 -2.41 -20.93
N GLY A 111 -17.09 -3.24 -21.98
CA GLY A 111 -15.92 -3.49 -22.79
C GLY A 111 -15.87 -2.65 -24.06
N GLY A 112 -14.84 -2.90 -24.88
CA GLY A 112 -14.60 -2.14 -26.12
C GLY A 112 -14.05 -0.74 -25.84
N SER A 113 -13.90 0.07 -26.89
CA SER A 113 -13.51 1.49 -26.77
C SER A 113 -14.75 2.37 -26.82
N PHE A 114 -14.90 3.29 -25.87
CA PHE A 114 -16.10 4.12 -25.75
C PHE A 114 -15.85 5.45 -25.04
N THR A 115 -16.75 6.40 -25.25
CA THR A 115 -16.79 7.70 -24.55
C THR A 115 -18.13 7.85 -23.82
N ARG A 116 -18.32 8.97 -23.09
CA ARG A 116 -19.63 9.31 -22.53
C ARG A 116 -20.73 9.34 -23.61
N ALA A 117 -20.42 9.86 -24.79
CA ALA A 117 -21.36 9.95 -25.90
C ALA A 117 -21.77 8.57 -26.45
N SER A 118 -20.86 7.59 -26.43
CA SER A 118 -21.16 6.21 -26.86
C SER A 118 -22.28 5.57 -26.02
N LEU A 119 -22.38 5.92 -24.72
CA LEU A 119 -23.42 5.41 -23.83
C LEU A 119 -24.83 5.94 -24.20
N GLY A 120 -24.94 7.02 -24.99
CA GLY A 120 -26.22 7.56 -25.44
C GLY A 120 -27.11 8.03 -24.29
N ASN A 121 -28.40 7.65 -24.33
CA ASN A 121 -29.33 7.92 -23.23
C ASN A 121 -29.01 7.01 -22.03
N PHE A 122 -28.16 7.49 -21.13
CA PHE A 122 -27.63 6.74 -20.01
C PHE A 122 -28.07 7.31 -18.66
N THR A 123 -28.73 6.48 -17.85
CA THR A 123 -29.07 6.76 -16.45
C THR A 123 -28.18 5.92 -15.54
N HIS A 124 -27.51 6.55 -14.59
CA HIS A 124 -26.63 5.90 -13.60
C HIS A 124 -27.05 6.37 -12.22
N GLN A 125 -27.68 5.53 -11.40
CA GLN A 125 -28.22 5.90 -10.10
C GLN A 125 -28.32 4.68 -9.16
N ASN A 126 -28.77 4.90 -7.92
CA ASN A 126 -29.15 3.86 -6.96
C ASN A 126 -28.05 2.83 -6.65
N GLY A 127 -26.78 3.25 -6.70
CA GLY A 127 -25.63 2.41 -6.34
C GLY A 127 -25.26 1.37 -7.40
N GLY A 128 -25.77 1.50 -8.62
CA GLY A 128 -25.34 0.65 -9.73
C GLY A 128 -23.87 0.90 -10.07
N LEU A 129 -23.04 -0.14 -10.06
CA LEU A 129 -21.61 -0.03 -10.37
C LEU A 129 -21.36 -0.03 -11.87
N LEU A 130 -20.84 1.07 -12.40
CA LEU A 130 -20.31 1.10 -13.77
C LEU A 130 -18.86 0.61 -13.74
N ASN A 131 -18.61 -0.58 -14.26
CA ASN A 131 -17.32 -1.23 -14.25
C ASN A 131 -16.67 -1.21 -15.65
N VAL A 132 -15.56 -0.50 -15.80
CA VAL A 132 -14.86 -0.41 -17.08
C VAL A 132 -13.96 -1.64 -17.25
N ILE A 133 -14.24 -2.46 -18.25
CA ILE A 133 -13.43 -3.64 -18.65
C ILE A 133 -12.85 -3.48 -20.07
N GLY A 134 -13.05 -2.31 -20.68
CA GLY A 134 -12.50 -1.89 -21.97
C GLY A 134 -11.71 -0.59 -21.83
N ALA A 135 -11.73 0.26 -22.85
CA ALA A 135 -11.07 1.56 -22.87
C ALA A 135 -12.10 2.70 -22.88
N TYR A 136 -12.22 3.41 -21.77
CA TYR A 136 -13.06 4.60 -21.65
C TYR A 136 -12.22 5.85 -21.86
N ASP A 137 -12.52 6.59 -22.91
CA ASP A 137 -11.94 7.91 -23.14
C ASP A 137 -12.81 8.98 -22.48
N ASN A 138 -12.27 9.59 -21.43
CA ASN A 138 -12.85 10.64 -20.61
C ASN A 138 -12.24 12.01 -20.96
N THR A 139 -11.54 12.14 -22.08
CA THR A 139 -10.88 13.40 -22.48
C THR A 139 -11.89 14.53 -22.62
N GLY A 140 -11.66 15.62 -21.88
CA GLY A 140 -12.55 16.78 -21.86
C GLY A 140 -13.82 16.60 -21.01
N ASP A 141 -14.02 15.43 -20.41
CA ASP A 141 -15.17 15.09 -19.58
C ASP A 141 -14.80 14.98 -18.09
N SER A 142 -15.81 14.76 -17.25
CA SER A 142 -15.66 14.53 -15.81
C SER A 142 -16.50 13.35 -15.35
N ILE A 143 -15.86 12.42 -14.65
CA ILE A 143 -16.50 11.36 -13.88
C ILE A 143 -16.78 11.91 -12.47
N ALA A 144 -18.03 11.80 -12.04
CA ALA A 144 -18.44 12.03 -10.66
C ALA A 144 -18.74 10.67 -10.01
N ILE A 145 -17.98 10.34 -8.97
CA ILE A 145 -18.13 9.13 -8.17
C ILE A 145 -18.92 9.47 -6.91
N SER A 146 -19.95 8.67 -6.63
CA SER A 146 -20.72 8.75 -5.40
C SER A 146 -21.24 7.38 -5.00
N ALA A 147 -21.83 7.25 -3.81
CA ALA A 147 -22.49 6.04 -3.38
C ALA A 147 -23.70 5.70 -4.28
N SER A 148 -24.30 6.70 -4.93
CA SER A 148 -25.39 6.50 -5.90
C SER A 148 -24.88 6.21 -7.31
N GLN A 149 -23.65 6.61 -7.64
CA GLN A 149 -22.99 6.45 -8.93
C GLN A 149 -21.57 5.89 -8.77
N PRO A 150 -21.39 4.66 -8.25
CA PRO A 150 -20.06 4.11 -8.07
C PRO A 150 -19.45 3.75 -9.42
N TRP A 151 -18.13 3.97 -9.54
CA TRP A 151 -17.32 3.61 -10.69
C TRP A 151 -16.28 2.57 -10.29
N GLY A 152 -15.98 1.68 -11.23
CA GLY A 152 -14.94 0.69 -11.07
C GLY A 152 -14.14 0.42 -12.34
N LEU A 153 -12.97 -0.17 -12.15
CA LEU A 153 -12.12 -0.75 -13.19
C LEU A 153 -12.00 -2.26 -12.94
N GLY A 154 -12.34 -3.05 -13.95
CA GLY A 154 -12.14 -4.48 -13.96
C GLY A 154 -10.89 -4.87 -14.75
N ASP A 155 -10.70 -6.17 -14.95
CA ASP A 155 -9.54 -6.70 -15.67
C ASP A 155 -9.52 -6.22 -17.14
N GLY A 156 -8.40 -5.65 -17.57
CA GLY A 156 -8.24 -5.02 -18.87
C GLY A 156 -8.80 -3.60 -18.97
N GLY A 157 -9.43 -3.08 -17.90
CA GLY A 157 -10.05 -1.76 -17.87
C GLY A 157 -9.05 -0.62 -17.97
N SER A 158 -9.39 0.41 -18.74
CA SER A 158 -8.63 1.66 -18.79
C SER A 158 -9.53 2.89 -18.86
N ILE A 159 -9.13 3.95 -18.17
CA ILE A 159 -9.71 5.29 -18.31
C ILE A 159 -8.60 6.26 -18.71
N SER A 160 -8.83 7.06 -19.75
CA SER A 160 -7.89 8.08 -20.21
C SER A 160 -8.48 9.48 -20.16
N GLY A 161 -7.72 10.46 -19.67
CA GLY A 161 -8.08 11.87 -19.74
C GLY A 161 -9.13 12.33 -18.72
N GLY A 162 -9.36 13.64 -18.71
CA GLY A 162 -10.42 14.30 -17.93
C GLY A 162 -10.24 14.21 -16.42
N ALA A 163 -11.30 14.55 -15.70
CA ALA A 163 -11.33 14.52 -14.24
C ALA A 163 -12.10 13.32 -13.69
N ILE A 164 -11.61 12.76 -12.59
CA ILE A 164 -12.27 11.70 -11.82
C ILE A 164 -12.40 12.22 -10.39
N ASN A 165 -13.62 12.59 -9.99
CA ASN A 165 -13.89 13.27 -8.72
C ASN A 165 -14.85 12.45 -7.88
N SER A 166 -14.51 12.21 -6.62
CA SER A 166 -15.48 11.74 -5.64
C SER A 166 -16.22 12.94 -5.04
N ILE A 167 -17.55 12.90 -5.02
CA ILE A 167 -18.37 14.00 -4.48
C ILE A 167 -18.81 13.77 -3.03
N ASP A 168 -18.72 12.54 -2.54
CA ASP A 168 -19.18 12.14 -1.19
C ASP A 168 -18.16 11.26 -0.44
N GLY A 169 -16.93 11.13 -0.96
CA GLY A 169 -15.89 10.28 -0.39
C GLY A 169 -15.96 8.82 -0.84
N THR A 170 -16.90 8.44 -1.70
CA THR A 170 -16.92 7.10 -2.31
C THR A 170 -15.66 6.89 -3.15
N PRO A 171 -14.91 5.80 -2.94
CA PRO A 171 -13.67 5.54 -3.67
C PRO A 171 -13.94 4.99 -5.07
N LEU A 172 -12.98 5.17 -5.96
CA LEU A 172 -12.88 4.39 -7.20
C LEU A 172 -12.53 2.94 -6.86
N LEU A 173 -13.31 2.00 -7.39
CA LEU A 173 -13.09 0.57 -7.15
C LEU A 173 -12.20 -0.04 -8.24
N GLU A 174 -11.27 -0.91 -7.85
CA GLU A 174 -10.39 -1.59 -8.79
C GLU A 174 -10.36 -3.10 -8.44
N SER A 175 -10.53 -3.95 -9.46
CA SER A 175 -10.81 -5.38 -9.31
C SER A 175 -10.14 -6.30 -10.35
N GLY A 176 -9.11 -5.84 -11.04
CA GLY A 176 -8.35 -6.59 -12.04
C GLY A 176 -7.00 -5.96 -12.41
N ASN A 177 -6.53 -6.14 -13.64
CA ASN A 177 -5.40 -5.36 -14.15
C ASN A 177 -5.94 -4.14 -14.91
N ALA A 178 -5.73 -2.95 -14.37
CA ALA A 178 -6.31 -1.71 -14.88
C ALA A 178 -5.29 -0.58 -15.04
N THR A 179 -5.65 0.41 -15.85
CA THR A 179 -4.84 1.62 -16.08
C THR A 179 -5.68 2.89 -16.01
N LEU A 180 -5.25 3.87 -15.21
CA LEU A 180 -5.66 5.26 -15.36
C LEU A 180 -4.57 5.99 -16.11
N SER A 181 -4.91 6.79 -17.12
CA SER A 181 -3.91 7.54 -17.89
C SER A 181 -4.29 9.01 -18.10
N ASN A 182 -3.34 9.92 -17.93
CA ASN A 182 -3.50 11.36 -18.25
C ASN A 182 -4.74 12.02 -17.60
N ALA A 183 -5.16 11.54 -16.43
CA ALA A 183 -6.34 12.00 -15.72
C ALA A 183 -5.99 12.78 -14.46
N THR A 184 -6.85 13.71 -14.04
CA THR A 184 -6.77 14.31 -12.70
C THR A 184 -7.65 13.51 -11.74
N LEU A 185 -7.07 13.02 -10.64
CA LEU A 185 -7.76 12.16 -9.68
C LEU A 185 -8.00 12.87 -8.34
N VAL A 186 -9.28 13.09 -8.02
CA VAL A 186 -9.77 13.62 -6.75
C VAL A 186 -10.75 12.63 -6.12
N ALA A 187 -10.38 11.36 -6.13
CA ALA A 187 -11.08 10.28 -5.47
C ALA A 187 -10.07 9.38 -4.77
N ASP A 188 -10.46 8.83 -3.63
CA ASP A 188 -9.74 7.73 -3.00
C ASP A 188 -9.87 6.46 -3.86
N ILE A 189 -8.98 5.49 -3.65
CA ILE A 189 -8.94 4.25 -4.44
C ILE A 189 -9.02 3.04 -3.52
N ASN A 190 -9.83 2.05 -3.91
CA ASN A 190 -9.82 0.71 -3.32
C ASN A 190 -9.40 -0.35 -4.35
N ILE A 191 -8.20 -0.88 -4.21
CA ILE A 191 -7.65 -1.98 -4.99
C ILE A 191 -7.98 -3.30 -4.29
N THR A 192 -8.92 -4.05 -4.86
CA THR A 192 -9.42 -5.30 -4.28
C THR A 192 -8.83 -6.54 -4.93
N LYS A 193 -8.25 -6.40 -6.13
CA LYS A 193 -7.62 -7.51 -6.86
C LYS A 193 -6.77 -6.96 -7.99
N GLY A 194 -5.60 -7.53 -8.20
CA GLY A 194 -4.77 -7.26 -9.38
C GLY A 194 -4.00 -5.95 -9.26
N ARG A 195 -3.84 -5.23 -10.36
CA ARG A 195 -2.91 -4.10 -10.45
C ARG A 195 -3.60 -2.89 -11.04
N LEU A 196 -3.57 -1.78 -10.29
CA LEU A 196 -3.82 -0.47 -10.84
C LEU A 196 -2.52 0.19 -11.28
N THR A 197 -2.43 0.53 -12.56
CA THR A 197 -1.34 1.35 -13.10
C THR A 197 -1.84 2.78 -13.25
N LEU A 198 -1.21 3.72 -12.56
CA LEU A 198 -1.48 5.14 -12.72
C LEU A 198 -0.46 5.70 -13.72
N ASP A 199 -0.81 6.08 -14.95
CA ASP A 199 0.12 6.58 -15.98
C ASP A 199 -0.10 8.08 -16.25
N ASN A 200 0.88 8.93 -15.90
CA ASN A 200 0.69 10.37 -15.79
C ASN A 200 -0.59 10.78 -14.99
N VAL A 201 -0.76 10.21 -13.78
CA VAL A 201 -1.89 10.49 -12.87
C VAL A 201 -1.36 10.79 -11.45
N PRO A 202 -1.04 12.05 -11.12
CA PRO A 202 -0.51 12.38 -9.81
C PRO A 202 -1.51 12.04 -8.69
N LEU A 203 -1.00 11.53 -7.57
CA LEU A 203 -1.74 11.40 -6.32
C LEU A 203 -1.34 12.55 -5.39
N THR A 204 -2.34 13.18 -4.77
CA THR A 204 -2.10 14.24 -3.80
C THR A 204 -3.24 14.25 -2.78
N GLY A 205 -2.91 13.99 -1.52
CA GLY A 205 -3.87 13.98 -0.42
C GLY A 205 -4.94 12.91 -0.56
N ARG A 206 -4.64 11.75 -1.17
CA ARG A 206 -5.57 10.64 -1.40
C ARG A 206 -5.30 9.48 -0.44
N GLN A 207 -6.36 8.74 -0.14
CA GLN A 207 -6.25 7.42 0.46
C GLN A 207 -6.27 6.35 -0.64
N VAL A 208 -5.33 5.42 -0.58
CA VAL A 208 -5.35 4.20 -1.40
C VAL A 208 -5.33 2.99 -0.48
N VAL A 209 -6.38 2.17 -0.55
CA VAL A 209 -6.46 0.91 0.20
C VAL A 209 -6.24 -0.24 -0.77
N VAL A 210 -5.25 -1.08 -0.50
CA VAL A 210 -4.98 -2.30 -1.25
C VAL A 210 -5.35 -3.47 -0.34
N THR A 211 -6.47 -4.14 -0.62
CA THR A 211 -7.03 -5.23 0.22
C THR A 211 -6.95 -6.60 -0.43
N GLY A 212 -6.46 -6.67 -1.67
CA GLY A 212 -6.50 -7.90 -2.43
C GLY A 212 -5.81 -9.04 -1.72
N SER A 213 -6.50 -10.18 -1.64
CA SER A 213 -6.02 -11.40 -1.02
C SER A 213 -5.75 -12.44 -2.09
N LEU A 214 -4.75 -13.30 -1.85
CA LEU A 214 -4.52 -14.43 -2.74
C LEU A 214 -5.66 -15.45 -2.58
N THR A 215 -6.66 -15.39 -3.45
CA THR A 215 -7.67 -16.45 -3.60
C THR A 215 -7.29 -17.36 -4.76
N THR A 216 -7.77 -18.61 -4.75
CA THR A 216 -7.49 -19.59 -5.80
C THR A 216 -7.81 -19.01 -7.18
N GLY A 217 -6.80 -18.89 -8.04
CA GLY A 217 -6.91 -18.32 -9.40
C GLY A 217 -6.32 -16.91 -9.59
N THR A 218 -5.72 -16.31 -8.56
CA THR A 218 -4.94 -15.06 -8.71
C THR A 218 -3.45 -15.34 -8.89
N THR A 219 -2.83 -14.77 -9.93
CA THR A 219 -1.40 -14.89 -10.22
C THR A 219 -0.63 -13.66 -9.73
N GLY A 220 -0.41 -13.58 -8.42
CA GLY A 220 0.47 -12.57 -7.82
C GLY A 220 -0.25 -11.52 -6.97
N PRO A 221 0.51 -10.59 -6.37
CA PRO A 221 0.01 -9.68 -5.34
C PRO A 221 -0.87 -8.61 -5.95
N SER A 222 -1.70 -7.97 -5.13
CA SER A 222 -2.36 -6.75 -5.56
C SER A 222 -1.43 -5.55 -5.45
N GLN A 223 -1.46 -4.66 -6.44
CA GLN A 223 -0.43 -3.66 -6.65
C GLN A 223 -1.02 -2.29 -7.01
N LEU A 224 -0.57 -1.26 -6.31
CA LEU A 224 -0.54 0.09 -6.84
C LEU A 224 0.78 0.27 -7.61
N LYS A 225 0.69 0.41 -8.93
CA LYS A 225 1.83 0.74 -9.77
C LYS A 225 1.87 2.22 -10.10
N ILE A 226 3.03 2.81 -9.86
CA ILE A 226 3.32 4.22 -10.11
C ILE A 226 4.41 4.30 -11.20
N PRO A 227 4.04 4.27 -12.49
CA PRO A 227 4.94 4.43 -13.61
C PRO A 227 5.45 5.85 -13.83
N TRP A 228 6.27 6.35 -12.91
CA TRP A 228 7.20 7.46 -13.18
C TRP A 228 8.21 7.54 -12.03
N THR A 229 9.22 8.41 -12.18
CA THR A 229 9.92 8.99 -11.02
C THR A 229 8.89 9.80 -10.22
N GLY A 230 8.21 9.15 -9.28
CA GLY A 230 6.95 9.65 -8.72
C GLY A 230 7.00 10.05 -7.28
N THR A 231 6.18 11.03 -6.94
CA THR A 231 5.96 11.50 -5.57
C THR A 231 4.55 11.11 -5.17
N LEU A 232 4.44 10.42 -4.04
CA LEU A 232 3.21 10.38 -3.26
C LEU A 232 3.22 11.61 -2.36
N ASP A 233 2.22 12.47 -2.50
CA ASP A 233 2.20 13.79 -1.86
C ASP A 233 1.05 13.93 -0.87
N ASN A 234 1.36 13.78 0.43
CA ASN A 234 0.37 13.77 1.51
C ASN A 234 -0.65 12.62 1.38
N ASP A 235 -0.28 11.55 0.68
CA ASP A 235 -1.15 10.39 0.47
C ASP A 235 -1.07 9.42 1.66
N THR A 236 -2.16 8.69 1.89
CA THR A 236 -2.18 7.56 2.84
C THR A 236 -2.39 6.26 2.08
N ILE A 237 -1.37 5.41 2.05
CA ILE A 237 -1.46 4.08 1.46
C ILE A 237 -1.60 3.02 2.56
N ILE A 238 -2.63 2.20 2.43
CA ILE A 238 -2.96 1.15 3.39
C ILE A 238 -2.87 -0.19 2.66
N LEU A 239 -1.90 -1.01 3.06
CA LEU A 239 -1.67 -2.35 2.53
C LEU A 239 -2.29 -3.36 3.50
N GLU A 240 -3.47 -3.87 3.17
CA GLU A 240 -4.22 -4.85 3.94
C GLU A 240 -4.41 -6.13 3.13
N GLY A 241 -4.99 -7.18 3.70
CA GLY A 241 -5.31 -8.42 2.99
C GLY A 241 -4.42 -9.59 3.40
N SER A 242 -4.80 -10.80 3.01
CA SER A 242 -4.12 -12.02 3.46
C SER A 242 -3.31 -12.68 2.35
N GLY A 243 -2.24 -13.39 2.74
CA GLY A 243 -1.38 -14.13 1.81
C GLY A 243 -0.07 -13.39 1.49
N ILE A 244 0.19 -13.17 0.21
CA ILE A 244 1.40 -12.49 -0.27
C ILE A 244 1.32 -10.97 -0.10
N ALA A 245 2.48 -10.32 -0.04
CA ALA A 245 2.55 -8.89 0.24
C ALA A 245 1.88 -8.04 -0.84
N ASN A 246 0.91 -7.21 -0.44
CA ASN A 246 0.38 -6.16 -1.31
C ASN A 246 1.39 -5.04 -1.47
N GLN A 247 1.40 -4.40 -2.64
CA GLN A 247 2.58 -3.64 -3.03
C GLN A 247 2.28 -2.23 -3.56
N VAL A 248 3.19 -1.31 -3.24
CA VAL A 248 3.36 -0.04 -3.95
C VAL A 248 4.69 -0.11 -4.70
N VAL A 249 4.65 -0.14 -6.03
CA VAL A 249 5.86 -0.42 -6.82
C VAL A 249 5.99 0.54 -7.99
N PRO A 250 7.12 1.26 -8.12
CA PRO A 250 7.43 2.00 -9.35
C PRO A 250 7.66 1.04 -10.52
N THR A 251 7.36 1.45 -11.75
CA THR A 251 7.71 0.59 -12.90
C THR A 251 9.21 0.64 -13.23
N GLY A 252 9.77 -0.51 -13.61
CA GLY A 252 11.15 -0.62 -14.08
C GLY A 252 12.18 -0.17 -13.04
N ALA A 253 13.17 0.62 -13.46
CA ALA A 253 14.20 1.21 -12.59
C ALA A 253 13.80 2.60 -12.05
N GLY A 254 12.51 2.94 -12.04
CA GLY A 254 12.02 4.24 -11.56
C GLY A 254 12.28 4.47 -10.06
N SER A 255 12.12 5.72 -9.61
CA SER A 255 12.26 6.11 -8.21
C SER A 255 10.92 6.51 -7.57
N LEU A 256 10.75 6.24 -6.27
CA LEU A 256 9.61 6.65 -5.47
C LEU A 256 10.03 7.67 -4.41
N THR A 257 9.32 8.80 -4.36
CA THR A 257 9.42 9.78 -3.28
C THR A 257 8.15 9.72 -2.42
N LEU A 258 8.32 9.59 -1.11
CA LEU A 258 7.25 9.80 -0.13
C LEU A 258 7.43 11.19 0.44
N SER A 259 6.54 12.14 0.13
CA SER A 259 6.56 13.49 0.74
C SER A 259 6.38 13.43 2.26
N PRO A 260 6.68 14.52 3.02
CA PRO A 260 6.60 14.53 4.48
C PRO A 260 5.24 14.13 5.08
N GLY A 261 4.12 14.47 4.43
CA GLY A 261 2.79 14.07 4.91
C GLY A 261 2.33 12.68 4.43
N THR A 262 3.13 11.98 3.64
CA THR A 262 2.76 10.68 3.09
C THR A 262 2.94 9.58 4.14
N THR A 263 1.95 8.71 4.27
CA THR A 263 2.00 7.54 5.16
C THR A 263 1.78 6.26 4.36
N ILE A 264 2.63 5.25 4.59
CA ILE A 264 2.39 3.87 4.13
C ILE A 264 2.35 2.95 5.34
N ARG A 265 1.27 2.19 5.50
CA ARG A 265 1.09 1.27 6.63
C ARG A 265 0.41 -0.03 6.23
N ASN A 266 0.59 -1.05 7.05
CA ASN A 266 -0.15 -2.31 6.99
C ASN A 266 -0.69 -2.68 8.38
N HIS A 267 -1.70 -3.54 8.47
CA HIS A 267 -2.14 -4.14 9.73
C HIS A 267 -2.41 -5.64 9.61
N ASN A 268 -3.36 -6.03 8.76
CA ASN A 268 -3.85 -7.41 8.64
C ASN A 268 -3.13 -8.24 7.58
N GLY A 269 -2.05 -7.70 6.98
CA GLY A 269 -1.41 -8.26 5.81
C GLY A 269 0.01 -7.79 5.60
N PRO A 270 0.89 -8.62 5.01
CA PRO A 270 2.20 -8.14 4.63
C PRO A 270 2.11 -7.05 3.55
N GLY A 271 2.98 -6.04 3.65
CA GLY A 271 3.11 -4.96 2.68
C GLY A 271 4.51 -4.92 2.05
N GLN A 272 4.60 -4.40 0.83
CA GLN A 272 5.88 -4.12 0.17
C GLN A 272 5.89 -2.74 -0.49
N ILE A 273 7.00 -2.03 -0.36
CA ILE A 273 7.30 -0.78 -1.05
C ILE A 273 8.51 -1.03 -1.95
N GLY A 274 8.37 -0.67 -3.23
CA GLY A 274 9.47 -0.71 -4.21
C GLY A 274 9.82 -2.10 -4.73
N GLY A 275 11.02 -2.17 -5.30
CA GLY A 275 11.62 -3.31 -6.00
C GLY A 275 13.14 -3.14 -6.09
N ALA A 276 13.86 -4.23 -6.37
CA ALA A 276 15.33 -4.27 -6.25
C ALA A 276 16.07 -3.31 -7.20
N SER A 277 15.40 -2.82 -8.24
CA SER A 277 15.90 -1.83 -9.20
C SER A 277 15.49 -0.39 -8.89
N ASN A 278 14.71 -0.14 -7.85
CA ASN A 278 14.08 1.17 -7.61
C ASN A 278 14.88 2.04 -6.64
N GLY A 279 14.97 3.34 -6.92
CA GLY A 279 15.40 4.32 -5.92
C GLY A 279 14.24 4.69 -5.00
N ILE A 280 14.44 4.75 -3.68
CA ILE A 280 13.41 5.22 -2.75
C ILE A 280 13.96 6.42 -1.97
N ARG A 281 13.24 7.53 -2.02
CA ARG A 281 13.41 8.67 -1.12
C ARG A 281 12.21 8.74 -0.20
N SER A 282 12.40 8.53 1.09
CA SER A 282 11.31 8.61 2.04
C SER A 282 11.47 9.84 2.92
N GLN A 283 10.58 10.83 2.81
CA GLN A 283 10.45 11.92 3.79
C GLN A 283 9.23 11.75 4.68
N GLY A 284 8.32 10.83 4.30
CA GLY A 284 7.11 10.51 5.03
C GLY A 284 7.27 9.40 6.07
N HIS A 285 6.16 8.75 6.41
CA HIS A 285 6.06 7.74 7.45
C HIS A 285 5.79 6.35 6.87
N VAL A 286 6.61 5.37 7.21
CA VAL A 286 6.38 3.95 6.88
C VAL A 286 6.24 3.16 8.16
N SER A 287 5.09 2.53 8.35
CA SER A 287 4.73 1.80 9.57
C SER A 287 4.45 0.33 9.29
N ALA A 288 5.24 -0.56 9.89
CA ALA A 288 4.88 -1.96 10.08
C ALA A 288 4.04 -2.12 11.35
N ASP A 289 2.72 -2.24 11.22
CA ASP A 289 1.80 -2.45 12.35
C ASP A 289 1.21 -3.87 12.26
N GLY A 290 1.37 -4.69 13.31
CA GLY A 290 0.83 -6.06 13.36
C GLY A 290 1.54 -7.10 12.47
N THR A 291 1.99 -6.74 11.27
CA THR A 291 2.51 -7.66 10.25
C THR A 291 3.76 -7.12 9.53
N ALA A 292 4.27 -7.86 8.54
CA ALA A 292 5.51 -7.56 7.84
C ALA A 292 5.38 -6.37 6.86
N MET A 293 6.24 -5.35 6.96
CA MET A 293 6.46 -4.38 5.87
C MET A 293 7.85 -4.59 5.27
N ILE A 294 7.94 -4.69 3.95
CA ILE A 294 9.22 -4.81 3.23
C ILE A 294 9.46 -3.57 2.39
N VAL A 295 10.58 -2.90 2.58
CA VAL A 295 11.09 -1.86 1.67
C VAL A 295 12.20 -2.47 0.84
N LEU A 296 11.96 -2.64 -0.45
CA LEU A 296 12.92 -3.21 -1.38
C LEU A 296 13.40 -2.12 -2.34
N ALA A 297 14.70 -1.88 -2.41
CA ALA A 297 15.27 -0.79 -3.20
C ALA A 297 16.65 -1.13 -3.79
N ASN A 298 17.00 -0.47 -4.90
CA ASN A 298 18.39 -0.37 -5.33
C ASN A 298 19.17 0.53 -4.36
N ALA A 299 18.61 1.72 -4.10
CA ALA A 299 19.14 2.76 -3.23
C ALA A 299 18.02 3.37 -2.37
N LEU A 300 18.31 3.69 -1.11
CA LEU A 300 17.37 4.28 -0.15
C LEU A 300 17.96 5.54 0.48
N ASP A 301 17.23 6.65 0.41
CA ASP A 301 17.44 7.86 1.21
C ASP A 301 16.21 8.06 2.11
N ASN A 302 16.29 7.59 3.35
CA ASN A 302 15.26 7.86 4.35
C ASN A 302 15.62 9.14 5.11
N GLN A 303 14.69 10.09 5.10
CA GLN A 303 14.65 11.37 5.82
C GLN A 303 13.36 11.51 6.64
N GLY A 304 12.45 10.56 6.51
CA GLY A 304 11.25 10.43 7.32
C GLY A 304 11.41 9.29 8.32
N THR A 305 10.28 8.72 8.75
CA THR A 305 10.22 7.78 9.86
C THR A 305 9.84 6.38 9.39
N PHE A 306 10.65 5.38 9.72
CA PHE A 306 10.33 3.97 9.59
C PHE A 306 10.09 3.38 10.98
N GLU A 307 8.87 2.92 11.24
CA GLU A 307 8.48 2.35 12.52
C GLU A 307 8.00 0.90 12.40
N ALA A 308 8.21 0.14 13.46
CA ALA A 308 7.58 -1.16 13.64
C ALA A 308 6.89 -1.17 15.02
N LYS A 309 5.64 -1.60 15.08
CA LYS A 309 4.82 -1.59 16.31
C LYS A 309 3.81 -2.74 16.35
N ASN A 310 3.23 -2.98 17.52
CA ASN A 310 2.17 -3.97 17.72
C ASN A 310 2.48 -5.38 17.18
N GLY A 311 3.73 -5.85 17.30
CA GLY A 311 4.18 -7.14 16.75
C GLY A 311 4.61 -7.10 15.28
N GLY A 312 4.49 -5.96 14.61
CA GLY A 312 4.98 -5.76 13.25
C GLY A 312 6.50 -5.85 13.14
N PHE A 313 6.97 -6.11 11.92
CA PHE A 313 8.39 -5.99 11.59
C PHE A 313 8.57 -5.33 10.23
N LEU A 314 9.46 -4.35 10.18
CA LEU A 314 9.84 -3.60 8.99
C LEU A 314 11.22 -4.08 8.53
N ARG A 315 11.30 -4.63 7.32
CA ARG A 315 12.56 -5.08 6.70
C ARG A 315 12.91 -4.15 5.56
N VAL A 316 14.14 -3.70 5.51
CA VAL A 316 14.70 -2.93 4.41
C VAL A 316 15.78 -3.74 3.73
N ASP A 317 15.59 -4.02 2.44
CA ASP A 317 16.57 -4.67 1.58
C ASP A 317 17.03 -3.68 0.53
N VAL A 318 18.27 -3.21 0.63
CA VAL A 318 18.89 -2.29 -0.33
C VAL A 318 20.00 -3.02 -1.08
N SER A 319 20.09 -2.85 -2.39
CA SER A 319 21.10 -3.57 -3.20
C SER A 319 22.52 -3.05 -3.00
N THR A 320 22.68 -1.76 -2.71
CA THR A 320 23.99 -1.08 -2.61
C THR A 320 24.46 -0.81 -1.19
N THR A 321 23.60 -1.01 -0.19
CA THR A 321 23.92 -0.87 1.25
C THR A 321 23.41 -2.11 1.98
N ASP A 322 24.12 -2.58 3.01
CA ASP A 322 23.61 -3.68 3.84
C ASP A 322 22.20 -3.34 4.35
N GLY A 323 21.20 -4.15 3.95
CA GLY A 323 19.83 -4.00 4.41
C GLY A 323 19.69 -4.20 5.91
N TRP A 324 18.59 -3.74 6.49
CA TRP A 324 18.35 -3.78 7.93
C TRP A 324 16.92 -4.22 8.27
N VAL A 325 16.67 -4.57 9.53
CA VAL A 325 15.37 -5.00 10.06
C VAL A 325 15.08 -4.24 11.33
N ASN A 326 13.92 -3.59 11.38
CA ASN A 326 13.35 -2.96 12.55
C ASN A 326 12.12 -3.78 13.01
N ARG A 327 12.06 -4.17 14.28
CA ARG A 327 10.95 -4.95 14.86
C ARG A 327 10.16 -4.10 15.84
N ALA A 328 8.96 -4.58 16.22
CA ALA A 328 8.03 -3.89 17.10
C ALA A 328 8.73 -3.16 18.26
N GLY A 329 8.38 -1.88 18.47
CA GLY A 329 8.99 -1.01 19.46
C GLY A 329 10.15 -0.16 18.95
N GLY A 330 10.60 -0.36 17.70
CA GLY A 330 11.67 0.43 17.10
C GLY A 330 11.17 1.51 16.13
N THR A 331 11.83 2.68 16.16
CA THR A 331 11.59 3.82 15.28
C THR A 331 12.92 4.36 14.75
N ILE A 332 13.01 4.56 13.44
CA ILE A 332 14.21 5.06 12.76
C ILE A 332 13.82 6.29 11.94
N SER A 333 14.35 7.45 12.29
CA SER A 333 14.16 8.68 11.55
C SER A 333 15.47 9.13 10.92
N GLY A 334 15.56 9.13 9.59
CA GLY A 334 16.83 9.33 8.89
C GLY A 334 17.71 8.07 8.86
N THR A 335 18.36 7.75 7.74
CA THR A 335 19.37 6.66 7.71
C THR A 335 20.61 7.04 6.92
N ASN A 336 21.75 7.12 7.60
CA ASN A 336 23.06 7.21 6.95
C ASN A 336 24.04 6.26 7.66
N VAL A 337 23.98 4.98 7.33
CA VAL A 337 25.03 4.02 7.69
C VAL A 337 26.10 4.11 6.61
N LEU A 338 27.29 4.58 6.96
CA LEU A 338 28.41 4.69 6.02
C LEU A 338 29.70 4.29 6.72
N ASN A 339 30.48 3.39 6.11
CA ASN A 339 31.79 2.95 6.61
C ASN A 339 31.78 2.55 8.10
N ALA A 340 30.87 1.64 8.49
CA ALA A 340 30.68 1.19 9.87
C ALA A 340 30.39 2.32 10.88
N THR A 341 29.84 3.45 10.42
CA THR A 341 29.42 4.58 11.25
C THR A 341 27.94 4.84 11.08
N LEU A 342 27.20 4.99 12.19
CA LEU A 342 25.90 5.65 12.19
C LEU A 342 26.16 7.15 12.05
N THR A 343 26.12 7.69 10.84
CA THR A 343 26.52 9.09 10.59
C THR A 343 25.43 10.11 10.89
N GLY A 344 24.21 9.65 11.21
CA GLY A 344 23.09 10.52 11.59
C GLY A 344 21.78 9.77 11.79
N GLY A 345 20.70 10.53 11.99
CA GLY A 345 19.36 10.03 12.27
C GLY A 345 19.10 9.75 13.75
N THR A 346 17.84 9.41 14.05
CA THR A 346 17.37 9.02 15.38
C THR A 346 16.96 7.56 15.36
N TRP A 347 17.56 6.77 16.23
CA TRP A 347 17.38 5.34 16.38
C TRP A 347 16.83 5.07 17.77
N ASN A 348 15.51 4.85 17.86
CA ASN A 348 14.84 4.60 19.12
C ASN A 348 14.38 3.14 19.17
N LEU A 349 14.73 2.42 20.23
CA LEU A 349 14.20 1.11 20.53
C LEU A 349 13.55 1.16 21.91
N ASN A 350 12.29 0.75 22.02
CA ASN A 350 11.59 0.58 23.28
C ASN A 350 10.98 -0.83 23.32
N ASN A 351 11.56 -1.72 24.13
CA ASN A 351 11.23 -3.14 24.15
C ASN A 351 11.20 -3.77 22.75
N GLY A 352 12.12 -3.34 21.90
CA GLY A 352 12.14 -3.68 20.48
C GLY A 352 13.46 -4.27 20.03
N SER A 353 13.55 -4.66 18.76
CA SER A 353 14.79 -5.21 18.22
C SER A 353 15.13 -4.64 16.86
N PHE A 354 16.41 -4.38 16.66
CA PHE A 354 16.96 -3.92 15.40
C PHE A 354 18.18 -4.74 15.00
N ASP A 355 18.24 -5.09 13.72
CA ASP A 355 19.29 -5.93 13.14
C ASP A 355 19.73 -5.36 11.79
N MET A 356 21.03 -5.08 11.64
CA MET A 356 21.63 -4.62 10.38
C MET A 356 22.00 -5.79 9.45
N ARG A 357 21.57 -7.00 9.79
CA ARG A 357 21.68 -8.28 9.09
C ARG A 357 23.11 -8.68 8.72
N ARG A 358 23.70 -7.98 7.76
CA ARG A 358 25.01 -8.25 7.15
C ARG A 358 26.09 -7.25 7.59
N SER A 359 25.72 -6.25 8.37
CA SER A 359 26.62 -5.19 8.85
C SER A 359 26.60 -5.04 10.36
N THR A 360 27.58 -4.29 10.84
CA THR A 360 27.66 -3.72 12.19
C THR A 360 28.17 -2.28 12.08
N PHE A 361 28.13 -1.54 13.19
CA PHE A 361 28.83 -0.25 13.27
C PHE A 361 29.80 -0.27 14.45
N ALA A 362 30.95 0.37 14.24
CA ALA A 362 31.94 0.61 15.28
C ALA A 362 31.81 2.02 15.87
N LYS A 363 31.23 2.95 15.11
CA LYS A 363 31.09 4.36 15.51
C LYS A 363 29.62 4.82 15.51
N ASN A 364 29.20 5.43 16.60
CA ASN A 364 27.95 6.18 16.68
C ASN A 364 28.21 7.68 16.53
N ALA A 365 27.73 8.31 15.46
CA ALA A 365 27.63 9.76 15.31
C ALA A 365 26.15 10.21 15.15
N ALA A 366 25.21 9.33 15.47
CA ALA A 366 23.78 9.53 15.41
C ALA A 366 23.18 9.72 16.82
N SER A 367 21.86 9.83 16.90
CA SER A 367 21.13 9.75 18.17
C SER A 367 20.57 8.34 18.35
N VAL A 368 21.13 7.58 19.28
CA VAL A 368 20.70 6.22 19.63
C VAL A 368 20.12 6.22 21.03
N SER A 369 18.87 5.77 21.18
CA SER A 369 18.22 5.58 22.47
C SER A 369 17.59 4.20 22.55
N ILE A 370 17.92 3.45 23.59
CA ILE A 370 17.45 2.08 23.78
C ILE A 370 16.89 1.99 25.18
N SER A 371 15.64 1.56 25.28
CA SER A 371 14.96 1.37 26.54
C SER A 371 14.29 0.00 26.64
N GLY A 372 14.20 -0.52 27.87
CA GLY A 372 13.56 -1.80 28.16
C GLY A 372 14.54 -2.96 28.14
N ALA A 373 14.55 -3.76 29.20
CA ALA A 373 15.42 -4.94 29.35
C ALA A 373 15.28 -6.01 28.25
N SER A 374 14.17 -6.00 27.50
CA SER A 374 13.95 -6.92 26.39
C SER A 374 14.51 -6.43 25.05
N SER A 375 14.99 -5.19 24.99
CA SER A 375 15.50 -4.59 23.75
C SER A 375 16.73 -5.31 23.23
N ARG A 376 16.85 -5.41 21.90
CA ARG A 376 17.98 -6.10 21.23
C ARG A 376 18.48 -5.33 20.01
N PHE A 377 19.65 -4.72 20.13
CA PHE A 377 20.31 -4.02 19.02
C PHE A 377 21.67 -4.67 18.75
N LEU A 378 21.65 -5.79 18.01
CA LEU A 378 22.84 -6.64 17.82
C LEU A 378 24.02 -5.92 17.16
N ALA A 379 23.74 -4.94 16.31
CA ALA A 379 24.78 -4.20 15.60
C ALA A 379 25.61 -3.27 16.49
N LEU A 380 25.21 -3.04 17.76
CA LEU A 380 26.04 -2.33 18.76
C LEU A 380 27.26 -3.11 19.23
N GLY A 381 27.30 -4.44 19.06
CA GLY A 381 28.36 -5.27 19.65
C GLY A 381 29.79 -4.76 19.40
N PRO A 382 30.14 -4.36 18.17
CA PRO A 382 31.47 -3.81 17.85
C PRO A 382 31.69 -2.33 18.21
N LEU A 383 30.73 -1.65 18.83
CA LEU A 383 30.81 -0.23 19.17
C LEU A 383 32.08 0.06 20.00
N ASN A 384 32.91 0.95 19.47
CA ASN A 384 34.15 1.40 20.11
C ASN A 384 34.31 2.93 20.10
N GLU A 385 33.44 3.66 19.40
CA GLU A 385 33.43 5.12 19.41
C GLU A 385 32.00 5.68 19.47
N ASN A 386 31.75 6.58 20.42
CA ASN A 386 30.54 7.39 20.50
C ASN A 386 30.88 8.87 20.34
N ALA A 387 30.52 9.45 19.19
CA ALA A 387 30.60 10.87 18.88
C ALA A 387 29.21 11.56 18.87
N GLY A 388 28.13 10.77 18.86
CA GLY A 388 26.76 11.26 18.88
C GLY A 388 26.13 11.21 20.26
N TYR A 389 24.83 10.91 20.29
CA TYR A 389 24.07 10.66 21.51
C TYR A 389 23.83 9.15 21.65
N LEU A 390 24.17 8.58 22.80
CA LEU A 390 23.93 7.18 23.14
C LEU A 390 23.26 7.11 24.50
N ASN A 391 22.03 6.57 24.54
CA ASN A 391 21.24 6.44 25.75
C ASN A 391 20.77 5.01 25.96
N PHE A 392 20.97 4.50 27.17
CA PHE A 392 20.41 3.25 27.67
C PHE A 392 19.50 3.57 28.85
N ASP A 393 18.30 2.99 28.89
CA ASP A 393 17.28 3.33 29.89
C ASP A 393 16.37 2.13 30.21
N ALA A 394 15.60 2.20 31.30
CA ALA A 394 14.58 1.23 31.67
C ALA A 394 15.05 -0.24 31.63
N GLY A 395 16.22 -0.54 32.19
CA GLY A 395 16.71 -1.91 32.33
C GLY A 395 17.58 -2.44 31.19
N PHE A 396 18.05 -1.60 30.26
CA PHE A 396 18.85 -2.09 29.13
C PHE A 396 20.33 -2.17 29.48
N ASP A 397 20.87 -3.39 29.49
CA ASP A 397 22.28 -3.63 29.78
C ASP A 397 23.09 -3.85 28.49
N PHE A 398 24.29 -3.26 28.45
CA PHE A 398 25.21 -3.39 27.34
C PHE A 398 26.65 -3.62 27.78
N SER A 399 27.31 -4.57 27.12
CA SER A 399 28.75 -4.80 27.25
C SER A 399 29.45 -4.52 25.93
N THR A 400 30.41 -3.59 25.92
CA THR A 400 31.22 -3.30 24.73
C THR A 400 32.17 -4.47 24.44
N ALA A 401 32.51 -4.76 23.18
CA ALA A 401 33.53 -5.79 22.90
C ALA A 401 34.99 -5.33 23.16
N ALA A 402 35.25 -4.03 23.25
CA ALA A 402 36.59 -3.45 23.33
C ALA A 402 36.62 -2.16 24.18
N ALA A 403 37.53 -1.24 23.89
CA ALA A 403 37.55 0.08 24.49
C ALA A 403 36.43 0.93 23.90
N LEU A 404 35.84 1.82 24.70
CA LEU A 404 34.89 2.81 24.22
C LEU A 404 35.52 4.19 24.32
N THR A 405 35.67 4.86 23.18
CA THR A 405 36.03 6.28 23.11
C THR A 405 34.75 7.10 23.02
N ASN A 406 34.53 7.98 23.99
CA ASN A 406 33.43 8.92 23.97
C ASN A 406 33.92 10.33 23.60
N SER A 407 33.17 10.99 22.73
CA SER A 407 33.33 12.38 22.32
C SER A 407 32.00 13.12 22.17
N GLY A 408 30.88 12.42 22.33
CA GLY A 408 29.54 12.99 22.42
C GLY A 408 28.91 12.74 23.78
N LEU A 409 27.59 12.51 23.80
CA LEU A 409 26.82 12.28 25.02
C LEU A 409 26.57 10.79 25.24
N LEU A 410 26.94 10.30 26.41
CA LEU A 410 26.65 8.96 26.89
C LEU A 410 25.76 9.06 28.13
N ARG A 411 24.52 8.58 28.02
CA ARG A 411 23.53 8.59 29.09
C ARG A 411 23.17 7.18 29.52
N ILE A 412 23.22 6.93 30.83
CA ILE A 412 22.77 5.68 31.43
C ILE A 412 21.66 6.00 32.44
N GLY A 413 20.47 5.52 32.10
CA GLY A 413 19.21 5.71 32.80
C GLY A 413 18.93 4.62 33.84
N ASP A 414 17.68 4.48 34.25
CA ASP A 414 17.33 3.62 35.38
C ASP A 414 17.54 2.13 35.08
N ALA A 415 17.99 1.38 36.09
CA ALA A 415 18.24 -0.06 36.06
C ALA A 415 19.12 -0.54 34.89
N SER A 416 19.87 0.35 34.25
CA SER A 416 20.64 0.06 33.03
C SER A 416 22.13 0.07 33.33
N ASP A 417 22.84 -0.93 32.81
CA ASP A 417 24.28 -1.08 33.02
C ASP A 417 25.07 -0.97 31.72
N LEU A 418 26.13 -0.16 31.73
CA LEU A 418 27.17 -0.18 30.71
C LEU A 418 28.46 -0.79 31.27
N SER A 419 28.81 -1.97 30.77
CA SER A 419 30.08 -2.63 31.05
C SER A 419 31.07 -2.41 29.90
N VAL A 420 32.12 -1.64 30.15
CA VAL A 420 33.21 -1.40 29.19
C VAL A 420 34.33 -2.41 29.44
N THR A 421 34.60 -3.29 28.47
CA THR A 421 35.51 -4.43 28.67
C THR A 421 36.94 -4.00 28.94
N THR A 422 37.46 -3.00 28.23
CA THR A 422 38.84 -2.55 28.42
C THR A 422 38.91 -1.18 29.08
N SER A 423 38.86 -0.09 28.33
CA SER A 423 38.94 1.27 28.88
C SER A 423 37.82 2.15 28.34
N LEU A 424 37.30 3.04 29.20
CA LEU A 424 36.46 4.16 28.79
C LEU A 424 37.35 5.40 28.63
N LEU A 425 37.53 5.85 27.39
CA LEU A 425 38.33 7.01 27.05
C LEU A 425 37.42 8.20 26.77
N LEU A 426 37.60 9.29 27.51
CA LEU A 426 36.83 10.51 27.31
C LEU A 426 37.67 11.54 26.55
N SER A 427 37.04 12.28 25.65
CA SER A 427 37.68 13.39 24.93
C SER A 427 37.07 14.74 25.34
N SER A 428 37.54 15.83 24.73
CA SER A 428 37.11 17.20 25.06
C SER A 428 35.64 17.50 24.81
N GLY A 429 34.94 16.66 24.03
CA GLY A 429 33.51 16.78 23.75
C GLY A 429 32.62 15.87 24.62
N SER A 430 33.21 15.05 25.49
CA SER A 430 32.47 14.06 26.27
C SER A 430 31.50 14.70 27.27
N GLU A 431 30.27 14.23 27.24
CA GLU A 431 29.26 14.39 28.28
C GLU A 431 28.82 13.01 28.80
N LEU A 432 28.85 12.85 30.12
CA LEU A 432 28.35 11.67 30.82
C LEU A 432 27.13 12.08 31.65
N ASP A 433 25.97 11.49 31.35
CA ASP A 433 24.73 11.74 32.08
C ASP A 433 24.30 10.45 32.79
N LEU A 434 24.43 10.41 34.12
CA LEU A 434 24.04 9.26 34.94
C LEU A 434 22.80 9.62 35.74
N LEU A 435 21.72 8.85 35.51
CA LEU A 435 20.51 8.98 36.30
C LEU A 435 20.73 8.32 37.67
N LEU A 436 20.58 9.10 38.73
CA LEU A 436 20.60 8.72 40.14
C LEU A 436 19.15 8.71 40.67
N GLY A 437 18.42 7.60 40.58
CA GLY A 437 17.10 7.42 41.20
C GLY A 437 16.08 6.62 40.35
N GLY A 438 15.24 5.82 41.01
CA GLY A 438 14.20 4.94 40.44
C GLY A 438 13.46 4.14 41.54
N THR A 439 12.36 3.44 41.23
CA THR A 439 11.55 2.70 42.23
C THR A 439 11.87 1.20 42.34
N GLY A 440 12.88 0.70 41.62
CA GLY A 440 13.32 -0.72 41.60
C GLY A 440 14.47 -1.05 42.55
N THR A 441 15.08 -2.24 42.41
CA THR A 441 16.28 -2.68 43.16
C THR A 441 17.59 -2.11 42.62
N GLU A 442 17.66 -1.80 41.33
CA GLU A 442 18.75 -1.05 40.68
C GLU A 442 18.20 0.30 40.24
N GLN A 443 18.39 1.30 41.09
CA GLN A 443 17.72 2.60 41.00
C GLN A 443 18.50 3.63 40.19
N PHE A 444 19.60 3.27 39.55
CA PHE A 444 20.48 4.24 38.91
C PHE A 444 21.23 3.59 37.76
N GLY A 445 21.64 4.43 36.81
CA GLY A 445 22.47 4.00 35.70
C GLY A 445 23.91 3.75 36.14
N GLN A 446 24.50 2.65 35.67
CA GLN A 446 25.84 2.26 36.07
C GLN A 446 26.80 2.22 34.88
N ILE A 447 28.06 2.59 35.14
CA ILE A 447 29.17 2.37 34.22
C ILE A 447 30.26 1.62 34.97
N GLN A 448 30.65 0.47 34.42
CA GLN A 448 31.77 -0.32 34.92
C GLN A 448 32.85 -0.45 33.85
N VAL A 449 34.12 -0.37 34.26
CA VAL A 449 35.29 -0.70 33.42
C VAL A 449 35.93 -1.96 33.99
N THR A 450 36.00 -3.04 33.22
CA THR A 450 36.29 -4.37 33.80
C THR A 450 37.77 -4.78 33.76
N GLN A 451 38.56 -4.34 32.76
CA GLN A 451 39.97 -4.76 32.63
C GLN A 451 40.99 -3.61 32.55
N GLY A 452 40.55 -2.38 32.26
CA GLY A 452 41.43 -1.24 32.04
C GLY A 452 41.07 -0.04 32.90
N HIS A 453 41.26 1.17 32.36
CA HIS A 453 41.12 2.41 33.12
C HIS A 453 40.00 3.30 32.57
N PHE A 454 39.39 4.05 33.48
CA PHE A 454 38.69 5.26 33.13
C PHE A 454 39.72 6.36 32.86
N LYS A 455 39.87 6.80 31.61
CA LYS A 455 40.88 7.79 31.22
C LYS A 455 40.22 9.09 30.76
N GLN A 456 40.35 10.12 31.59
CA GLN A 456 40.03 11.49 31.25
C GLN A 456 41.36 12.27 31.06
N PRO A 457 41.77 12.60 29.83
CA PRO A 457 42.81 13.60 29.63
C PRO A 457 42.30 14.92 30.23
N PHE A 458 43.17 15.73 30.85
CA PHE A 458 42.88 16.96 31.63
C PHE A 458 42.15 18.09 30.85
N ILE A 459 41.02 17.79 30.24
CA ILE A 459 40.19 18.67 29.41
C ILE A 459 38.74 18.57 29.91
N LYS A 460 37.98 19.65 29.71
CA LYS A 460 36.59 19.84 30.14
C LYS A 460 35.70 18.67 29.70
N THR A 461 35.46 17.72 30.59
CA THR A 461 34.40 16.70 30.48
C THR A 461 33.31 17.08 31.47
N HIS A 462 32.05 17.03 31.06
CA HIS A 462 30.93 17.23 31.96
C HIS A 462 30.41 15.89 32.45
N ILE A 463 30.47 15.67 33.78
CA ILE A 463 29.76 14.58 34.44
C ILE A 463 28.53 15.20 35.07
N ILE A 464 27.36 14.80 34.57
CA ILE A 464 26.05 15.22 35.04
C ILE A 464 25.47 14.06 35.82
N LEU A 465 25.15 14.32 37.08
CA LEU A 465 24.44 13.40 37.94
C LEU A 465 23.02 13.98 38.10
N ARG A 466 21.98 13.22 37.72
CA ARG A 466 20.59 13.69 37.77
C ARG A 466 19.79 12.82 38.73
N GLY A 467 19.16 13.41 39.75
CA GLY A 467 18.34 12.64 40.68
C GLY A 467 17.42 13.51 41.52
N PRO A 468 16.26 12.98 41.98
CA PRO A 468 15.31 13.75 42.79
C PRO A 468 15.88 14.21 44.13
N GLN A 469 16.97 13.60 44.62
CA GLN A 469 17.72 14.04 45.80
C GLN A 469 19.24 13.97 45.57
N LEU A 470 19.81 14.97 44.91
CA LEU A 470 21.26 15.16 44.88
C LEU A 470 21.74 15.74 46.22
N LEU A 471 22.02 14.89 47.20
CA LEU A 471 22.83 15.28 48.37
C LEU A 471 24.31 15.11 47.99
N ALA A 472 24.86 16.08 47.27
CA ALA A 472 26.29 16.11 46.99
C ALA A 472 27.05 16.46 48.28
N ARG A 473 27.75 15.50 48.88
CA ARG A 473 28.95 15.79 49.67
C ARG A 473 30.13 15.64 48.72
N VAL A 474 30.79 16.77 48.42
CA VAL A 474 32.04 16.84 47.66
C VAL A 474 33.12 16.03 48.34
#